data_AF-A0A7J3ZB90-F1
#
_entry.id   AF-A0A7J3ZB90-F1
#
_cell.length_a   1.000
_cell.length_b   1.000
_cell.length_c   1.000
_cell.angle_alpha   90.00
_cell.angle_beta   90.00
_cell.angle_gamma   90.00
#
_symmetry.space_group_name_H-M   'P 1'
#
loop_
_entity.id
_entity.type
_entity.pdbx_description
1 polymer ?
#
loop_
_entity_poly.entity_id
_entity_poly.type
_entity_poly.pdbx_seq_one_letter_code
_entity_poly.pdbx_strand_id
1 'polypeptide(L)'
;MNKGAALRYILYSASARMQKIMAILKGLPPVRSSVGRDPDVSTLRRWIPIQVQSLAVAVPRPRTPYWPKIEDIFGSYVNQVLAGVVRPSDVVAKMSEEIDKVLARGWLFR
;
A
#
# COMPACT_ATOMS: atom_id res chain seq x y z
N MET A 1 9.20 7.88 26.29
CA MET A 1 8.07 7.84 25.33
C MET A 1 6.76 7.65 26.08
N ASN A 2 5.76 8.52 25.89
CA ASN A 2 4.47 8.42 26.57
C ASN A 2 3.49 7.53 25.76
N LYS A 3 3.51 6.22 26.05
CA LYS A 3 2.70 5.21 25.33
C LYS A 3 1.19 5.46 25.45
N GLY A 4 0.72 5.93 26.60
CA GLY A 4 -0.70 6.21 26.82
C GLY A 4 -1.21 7.38 25.99
N ALA A 5 -0.43 8.46 25.91
CA ALA A 5 -0.74 9.58 25.02
C ALA A 5 -0.70 9.16 23.55
N ALA A 6 0.28 8.34 23.16
CA ALA A 6 0.39 7.81 21.80
C ALA A 6 -0.86 6.99 21.40
N LEU A 7 -1.32 6.09 22.26
CA LEU A 7 -2.54 5.31 21.99
C LEU A 7 -3.77 6.21 21.83
N ARG A 8 -3.95 7.20 22.71
CA ARG A 8 -5.07 8.15 22.58
C ARG A 8 -5.04 8.91 21.25
N TYR A 9 -3.85 9.32 20.82
CA TYR A 9 -3.69 10.01 19.55
C TYR A 9 -4.00 9.11 18.35
N ILE A 10 -3.57 7.84 18.38
CA ILE A 10 -3.90 6.85 17.35
C ILE A 10 -5.41 6.64 17.27
N LEU A 11 -6.08 6.44 18.42
CA LEU A 11 -7.53 6.24 18.48
C LEU A 11 -8.31 7.47 17.98
N TYR A 12 -7.87 8.67 18.34
CA TYR A 12 -8.43 9.92 17.84
C TYR A 12 -8.27 10.03 16.32
N SER A 13 -7.06 9.83 15.81
CA SER A 13 -6.73 9.92 14.38
C SER A 13 -7.48 8.89 13.55
N ALA A 14 -7.68 7.70 14.10
CA ALA A 14 -8.44 6.63 13.49
C ALA A 14 -9.96 6.72 13.74
N SER A 15 -10.47 7.75 14.42
CA SER A 15 -11.92 7.90 14.67
C SER A 15 -12.70 8.18 13.38
N ALA A 16 -13.99 7.84 13.35
CA ALA A 16 -14.85 8.14 12.19
C ALA A 16 -14.92 9.65 11.91
N ARG A 17 -15.03 10.46 12.97
CA ARG A 17 -15.02 11.93 12.89
C ARG A 17 -13.75 12.44 12.20
N MET A 18 -12.58 12.04 12.69
CA MET A 18 -11.32 12.53 12.13
C MET A 18 -11.12 12.03 10.70
N GLN A 19 -11.46 10.78 10.40
CA GLN A 19 -11.37 10.27 9.03
C GLN A 19 -12.33 10.97 8.06
N LYS A 20 -13.55 11.32 8.48
CA LYS A 20 -14.47 12.13 7.65
C LYS A 20 -13.88 13.52 7.36
N ILE A 21 -13.30 14.17 8.36
CA ILE A 21 -12.59 15.46 8.20
C ILE A 21 -11.45 15.32 7.19
N MET A 22 -10.61 14.28 7.32
CA MET A 22 -9.47 14.07 6.41
C MET A 22 -9.91 13.71 4.99
N ALA A 23 -10.95 12.88 4.86
CA ALA A 23 -11.52 12.55 3.56
C ALA A 23 -12.06 13.81 2.85
N ILE A 24 -12.86 14.63 3.54
CA ILE A 24 -13.47 15.82 2.97
C ILE A 24 -12.41 16.90 2.70
N LEU A 25 -11.59 17.26 3.68
CA LEU A 25 -10.69 18.42 3.55
C LEU A 25 -9.40 18.11 2.78
N LYS A 26 -8.92 16.86 2.83
CA LYS A 26 -7.63 16.47 2.22
C LYS A 26 -7.75 15.42 1.12
N GLY A 27 -8.95 14.88 0.88
CA GLY A 27 -9.16 13.85 -0.14
C GLY A 27 -8.50 12.51 0.22
N LEU A 28 -8.09 12.30 1.47
CA LEU A 28 -7.46 11.05 1.88
C LEU A 28 -8.48 9.91 1.91
N PRO A 29 -8.15 8.72 1.39
CA PRO A 29 -9.02 7.56 1.50
C PRO A 29 -9.28 7.23 2.97
N PRO A 30 -10.56 7.13 3.40
CA PRO A 30 -10.87 6.62 4.71
C PRO A 30 -10.53 5.13 4.79
N VAL A 31 -9.96 4.69 5.92
CA VAL A 31 -9.75 3.26 6.22
C VAL A 31 -10.95 2.65 6.94
N ARG A 32 -11.93 3.46 7.36
CA ARG A 32 -13.24 3.01 7.84
C ARG A 32 -14.24 2.96 6.69
N SER A 33 -14.78 1.78 6.43
CA SER A 33 -15.84 1.58 5.43
C SER A 33 -17.08 2.45 5.68
N SER A 34 -17.44 2.70 6.94
CA SER A 34 -18.57 3.59 7.29
C SER A 34 -18.37 5.02 6.81
N VAL A 35 -17.15 5.55 6.86
CA VAL A 35 -16.82 6.90 6.35
C VAL A 35 -16.77 6.90 4.82
N GLY A 36 -16.26 5.83 4.21
CA GLY A 36 -16.24 5.67 2.76
C GLY A 36 -17.63 5.62 2.10
N ARG A 37 -18.67 5.29 2.87
CA ARG A 37 -20.07 5.23 2.44
C ARG A 37 -20.89 6.43 2.92
N ASP A 38 -20.27 7.39 3.61
CA ASP A 38 -20.95 8.58 4.11
C ASP A 38 -21.36 9.50 2.94
N PRO A 39 -22.64 9.91 2.83
CA PRO A 39 -23.13 10.71 1.71
C PRO A 39 -22.38 12.04 1.53
N ASP A 40 -21.96 12.69 2.62
CA ASP A 40 -21.23 13.96 2.55
C ASP A 40 -19.85 13.75 1.92
N VAL A 41 -19.21 12.62 2.27
CA VAL A 41 -17.90 12.24 1.72
C VAL A 41 -18.04 11.95 0.23
N SER A 42 -19.03 11.16 -0.20
CA SER A 42 -19.23 10.86 -1.62
C SER A 42 -19.60 12.09 -2.45
N THR A 43 -20.35 13.02 -1.87
CA THR A 43 -20.78 14.25 -2.54
C THR A 43 -19.60 15.18 -2.78
N LEU A 44 -18.75 15.38 -1.76
CA LEU A 44 -17.61 16.29 -1.85
C LEU A 44 -16.38 15.65 -2.51
N ARG A 45 -16.29 14.32 -2.51
CA ARG A 45 -15.14 13.53 -3.00
C ARG A 45 -15.61 12.29 -3.77
N ARG A 46 -16.10 12.52 -4.98
CA ARG A 46 -16.74 11.51 -5.85
C ARG A 46 -15.94 10.23 -6.12
N TRP A 47 -14.62 10.26 -6.02
CA TRP A 47 -13.76 9.07 -6.23
C TRP A 47 -13.70 8.13 -5.03
N ILE A 48 -14.02 8.61 -3.82
CA ILE A 48 -13.86 7.82 -2.58
C ILE A 48 -14.69 6.52 -2.60
N PRO A 49 -15.97 6.52 -3.03
CA PRO A 49 -16.73 5.28 -3.11
C PRO A 49 -16.07 4.22 -3.99
N ILE A 50 -15.56 4.61 -5.16
CA ILE A 50 -14.87 3.69 -6.07
C ILE A 50 -13.55 3.22 -5.46
N GLN A 51 -12.80 4.12 -4.83
CA GLN A 51 -11.56 3.75 -4.14
C GLN A 51 -11.81 2.72 -3.03
N VAL A 52 -12.88 2.86 -2.25
CA VAL A 52 -13.28 1.90 -1.20
C VAL A 52 -13.64 0.54 -1.81
N GLN A 53 -14.32 0.53 -2.96
CA GLN A 53 -14.61 -0.70 -3.70
C GLN A 53 -13.32 -1.36 -4.22
N SER A 54 -12.41 -0.61 -4.82
CA SER A 54 -11.11 -1.12 -5.28
C SER A 54 -10.28 -1.72 -4.13
N LEU A 55 -10.30 -1.08 -2.96
CA LEU A 55 -9.59 -1.58 -1.77
C LEU A 55 -10.16 -2.89 -1.22
N ALA A 56 -11.45 -3.16 -1.43
CA ALA A 56 -12.08 -4.41 -0.99
C ALA A 56 -11.53 -5.65 -1.73
N VAL A 57 -10.96 -5.46 -2.92
CA VAL A 57 -10.37 -6.52 -3.75
C VAL A 57 -8.87 -6.34 -3.98
N ALA A 58 -8.25 -5.36 -3.31
CA ALA A 58 -6.84 -5.06 -3.49
C ALA A 58 -5.97 -6.18 -2.90
N VAL A 59 -4.90 -6.54 -3.62
CA VAL A 59 -3.90 -7.49 -3.15
C VAL A 59 -2.86 -6.73 -2.33
N PRO A 60 -2.75 -6.97 -1.01
CA PRO A 60 -1.68 -6.38 -0.22
C PRO A 60 -0.34 -6.96 -0.68
N ARG A 61 0.70 -6.12 -0.68
CA ARG A 61 2.07 -6.57 -0.88
C ARG A 61 2.42 -7.67 0.14
N PRO A 62 3.28 -8.65 -0.22
CA PRO A 62 3.83 -9.63 0.70
C PRO A 62 4.31 -9.01 2.02
N ARG A 63 3.85 -9.57 3.15
CA ARG A 63 4.25 -9.11 4.49
C ARG A 63 5.59 -9.73 4.88
N THR A 64 6.67 -9.13 4.39
CA THR A 64 8.05 -9.62 4.62
C THR A 64 8.97 -8.46 5.00
N PRO A 65 9.93 -8.66 5.94
CA PRO A 65 10.93 -7.65 6.26
C PRO A 65 11.88 -7.37 5.08
N TYR A 66 11.92 -8.27 4.10
CA TYR A 66 12.76 -8.15 2.91
C TYR A 66 12.11 -7.35 1.77
N TRP A 67 10.91 -6.78 2.00
CA TRP A 67 10.17 -6.03 0.99
C TRP A 67 11.00 -4.92 0.32
N PRO A 68 11.78 -4.09 1.05
CA PRO A 68 12.61 -3.06 0.40
C PRO A 68 13.55 -3.64 -0.65
N LYS A 69 14.16 -4.80 -0.39
CA LYS A 69 15.07 -5.44 -1.34
C LYS A 69 14.35 -6.02 -2.55
N ILE A 70 13.13 -6.55 -2.34
CA ILE A 70 12.27 -7.05 -3.42
C ILE A 70 11.87 -5.88 -4.34
N GLU A 71 11.49 -4.74 -3.76
CA GLU A 71 11.12 -3.53 -4.48
C GLU A 71 12.29 -2.95 -5.30
N ASP A 72 13.51 -2.95 -4.75
CA ASP A 72 14.72 -2.55 -5.49
C ASP A 72 14.97 -3.43 -6.73
N ILE A 73 14.88 -4.76 -6.58
CA ILE A 73 15.10 -5.70 -7.70
C ILE A 73 14.02 -5.49 -8.77
N PHE A 74 12.76 -5.52 -8.35
CA PHE A 74 11.62 -5.32 -9.25
C PHE A 74 11.70 -3.98 -9.99
N GLY A 75 11.93 -2.89 -9.26
CA GLY A 75 12.02 -1.55 -9.82
C GLY A 75 13.17 -1.41 -10.83
N SER A 76 14.33 -2.02 -10.55
CA SER A 76 15.46 -2.00 -11.48
C SER A 76 15.14 -2.66 -12.83
N TYR A 77 14.54 -3.84 -12.81
CA TYR A 77 14.16 -4.55 -14.03
C TYR A 77 13.05 -3.81 -14.80
N VAL A 78 12.02 -3.30 -14.10
CA VAL A 78 10.95 -2.50 -14.72
C VAL A 78 11.51 -1.25 -15.38
N ASN A 79 12.43 -0.53 -14.74
CA ASN A 79 13.06 0.65 -15.33
C ASN A 79 13.85 0.33 -16.60
N GLN A 80 14.60 -0.77 -16.63
CA GLN A 80 15.32 -1.21 -17.84
C GLN A 80 14.38 -1.55 -18.99
N VAL A 81 13.25 -2.21 -18.68
CA VAL A 81 12.20 -2.52 -19.66
C VAL A 81 11.58 -1.24 -20.21
N LEU A 82 11.20 -0.30 -19.34
CA LEU A 82 10.60 0.98 -19.75
C LEU A 82 11.57 1.86 -20.54
N ALA A 83 12.87 1.77 -20.25
CA ALA A 83 13.93 2.45 -21.01
C ALA A 83 14.26 1.75 -22.34
N GLY A 84 13.67 0.60 -22.65
CA GLY A 84 13.94 -0.16 -23.87
C GLY A 84 15.29 -0.87 -23.91
N VAL A 85 15.99 -0.97 -22.77
CA VAL A 85 17.31 -1.62 -22.66
C VAL A 85 17.17 -3.15 -22.79
N VAL A 86 16.07 -3.70 -22.27
CA VAL A 86 15.75 -5.13 -22.29
C VAL A 86 14.27 -5.33 -22.60
N ARG A 87 13.88 -6.48 -23.18
CA ARG A 87 12.46 -6.80 -23.36
C ARG A 87 11.89 -7.47 -22.11
N PRO A 88 10.59 -7.32 -21.82
CA PRO A 88 9.96 -7.98 -20.65
C PRO A 88 10.19 -9.49 -20.61
N SER A 89 10.09 -10.16 -21.76
CA SER A 89 10.27 -11.62 -21.90
C SER A 89 11.66 -12.10 -21.48
N ASP A 90 12.67 -11.24 -21.62
CA ASP A 90 14.07 -11.63 -21.44
C ASP A 90 14.48 -11.54 -19.96
N VAL A 91 13.74 -10.79 -19.13
CA VAL A 91 14.15 -10.49 -17.75
C VAL A 91 13.20 -10.98 -16.68
N VAL A 92 11.96 -11.35 -17.02
CA VAL A 92 10.96 -11.75 -16.02
C VAL A 92 11.39 -12.97 -15.19
N ALA A 93 11.98 -13.99 -15.82
CA ALA A 93 12.44 -15.20 -15.14
C ALA A 93 13.61 -14.89 -14.20
N LYS A 94 14.57 -14.07 -14.66
CA LYS A 94 15.74 -13.66 -13.87
C LYS A 94 15.35 -12.79 -12.68
N MET A 95 14.42 -11.84 -12.89
CA MET A 95 13.84 -11.03 -11.82
C MET A 95 13.18 -11.91 -10.75
N SER A 96 12.39 -12.91 -11.16
CA SER A 96 11.76 -13.86 -10.24
C SER A 96 12.80 -14.63 -9.44
N GLU A 97 13.81 -15.20 -10.11
CA GLU A 97 14.87 -15.97 -9.48
C GLU A 97 15.64 -15.14 -8.41
N GLU A 98 15.94 -13.88 -8.70
CA GLU A 98 16.60 -12.99 -7.75
C GLU A 98 15.74 -12.66 -6.53
N ILE A 99 14.43 -12.45 -6.72
CA ILE A 99 13.47 -12.25 -5.64
C ILE A 99 13.35 -13.52 -4.79
N ASP A 100 13.28 -14.70 -5.42
CA ASP A 100 13.21 -15.99 -4.72
C ASP A 100 14.45 -16.22 -3.85
N LYS A 101 15.65 -15.86 -4.33
CA LYS A 101 16.88 -15.90 -3.52
C LYS A 101 16.84 -14.96 -2.31
N VAL A 102 16.19 -13.80 -2.42
CA VAL A 102 16.01 -12.88 -1.29
C VAL A 102 15.07 -13.49 -0.26
N LEU A 103 13.95 -14.03 -0.72
CA LEU A 103 12.98 -14.69 0.15
C LEU A 103 13.60 -15.92 0.84
N ALA A 104 14.26 -16.81 0.11
CA ALA A 104 14.90 -18.02 0.64
C ALA A 104 15.97 -17.72 1.69
N ARG A 105 16.80 -16.69 1.49
CA ARG A 105 17.76 -16.22 2.51
C ARG A 105 17.06 -15.79 3.80
N GLY A 106 15.86 -15.23 3.69
CA GLY A 106 15.06 -14.86 4.84
C GLY A 106 14.56 -16.03 5.70
N TRP A 107 14.39 -17.20 5.10
CA TRP A 107 14.03 -18.43 5.81
C TRP A 107 15.20 -19.05 6.56
N LEU A 108 16.45 -18.82 6.12
CA LEU A 108 17.65 -19.35 6.76
C LEU A 108 18.02 -18.65 8.07
N PHE A 109 17.47 -17.46 8.33
CA PHE A 109 17.75 -16.66 9.54
C PHE A 109 16.53 -16.52 10.47
N ARG A 110 15.56 -17.42 10.33
CA ARG A 110 14.35 -17.50 11.17
C ARG A 110 14.43 -18.73 12.07
#